data_AF-A0A1T4PW64-F1
#
_entry.id   AF-A0A1T4PW64-F1
#
_cell.length_a   1.000
_cell.length_b   1.000
_cell.length_c   1.000
_cell.angle_alpha   90.00
_cell.angle_beta   90.00
_cell.angle_gamma   90.00
#
_symmetry.space_group_name_H-M   'P 1'
#
loop_
_entity.id
_entity.type
_entity.pdbx_description
1 polymer ?
#
loop_
_entity_poly.entity_id
_entity_poly.type
_entity_poly.pdbx_seq_one_letter_code
_entity_poly.pdbx_strand_id
1 'polypeptide(L)'
;MQRKLLIKADMTDDELKETLLNLDDRIEEVFVLPNHLTRAKQLLYRREIKLASLIDYPLGCGTTGKIAFEVGESFRLGAEILQISLPIYAIKEQNFDVIKNLCETLFPLGATRELRFCVENTQLREIDKIKLAQNISSLNIRHLTLHVKNIENALHDISVFQLDAGEEVTLHVNVQELNKEKLPLLYKTGIKRVGAFIL
;
A
#
# COMPACT_ATOMS: atom_id res chain seq x y z
N MET A 1 -4.02 -4.07 -13.70
CA MET A 1 -2.69 -4.35 -13.16
C MET A 1 -2.87 -5.13 -11.86
N GLN A 2 -2.52 -6.42 -11.89
CA GLN A 2 -2.69 -7.29 -10.72
C GLN A 2 -1.44 -7.23 -9.85
N ARG A 3 -1.64 -7.20 -8.53
CA ARG A 3 -0.55 -7.23 -7.55
C ARG A 3 -0.76 -8.34 -6.54
N LYS A 4 0.33 -8.90 -6.03
CA LYS A 4 0.33 -9.99 -5.05
C LYS A 4 0.91 -9.49 -3.73
N LEU A 5 0.20 -9.68 -2.62
CA LEU A 5 0.69 -9.33 -1.28
C LEU A 5 1.09 -10.61 -0.53
N LEU A 6 2.38 -10.75 -0.25
CA LEU A 6 3.01 -11.86 0.48
C LEU A 6 3.46 -11.35 1.85
N ILE A 7 2.49 -11.13 2.74
CA ILE A 7 2.70 -10.37 3.97
C ILE A 7 2.28 -11.12 5.24
N LYS A 8 2.14 -12.43 5.11
CA LYS A 8 1.88 -13.32 6.23
C LYS A 8 3.08 -13.28 7.18
N ALA A 9 2.84 -13.02 8.46
CA ALA A 9 3.92 -12.77 9.43
C ALA A 9 4.79 -14.01 9.70
N ASP A 10 4.24 -15.21 9.50
CA ASP A 10 4.89 -16.50 9.65
C ASP A 10 5.29 -17.13 8.29
N MET A 11 5.35 -16.33 7.21
CA MET A 11 5.76 -16.83 5.89
C MET A 11 7.20 -17.37 5.94
N THR A 12 7.34 -18.64 5.55
CA THR A 12 8.64 -19.32 5.45
C THR A 12 9.35 -19.02 4.12
N ASP A 13 10.67 -19.30 4.04
CA ASP A 13 11.40 -19.17 2.76
C ASP A 13 10.84 -20.10 1.67
N ASP A 14 10.43 -21.31 2.05
CA ASP A 14 9.88 -22.29 1.10
C ASP A 14 8.53 -21.83 0.55
N GLU A 15 7.62 -21.34 1.40
CA GLU A 15 6.34 -20.76 0.96
C GLU A 15 6.55 -19.53 0.06
N LEU A 16 7.49 -18.64 0.44
CA LEU A 16 7.86 -17.48 -0.38
C LEU A 16 8.36 -17.94 -1.75
N LYS A 17 9.29 -18.88 -1.79
CA LYS A 17 9.89 -19.42 -3.01
C LYS A 17 8.85 -20.07 -3.89
N GLU A 18 8.04 -20.98 -3.35
CA GLU A 18 6.98 -21.65 -4.09
C GLU A 18 5.99 -20.63 -4.67
N THR A 19 5.60 -19.63 -3.89
CA THR A 19 4.65 -18.61 -4.34
C THR A 19 5.24 -17.76 -5.46
N LEU A 20 6.49 -17.29 -5.32
CA LEU A 20 7.13 -16.41 -6.30
C LEU A 20 7.44 -17.12 -7.63
N LEU A 21 7.86 -18.39 -7.58
CA LEU A 21 8.16 -19.16 -8.79
C LEU A 21 6.91 -19.53 -9.58
N ASN A 22 5.76 -19.63 -8.92
CA ASN A 22 4.47 -19.95 -9.53
C ASN A 22 3.59 -18.71 -9.83
N LEU A 23 4.16 -17.50 -9.83
CA LEU A 23 3.41 -16.29 -10.16
C LEU A 23 2.98 -16.26 -11.63
N ASP A 24 1.69 -16.03 -11.84
CA ASP A 24 1.07 -15.71 -13.12
C ASP A 24 1.75 -14.49 -13.77
N ASP A 25 1.94 -14.53 -15.10
CA ASP A 25 2.60 -13.47 -15.86
C ASP A 25 1.83 -12.13 -15.88
N ARG A 26 0.56 -12.13 -15.47
CA ARG A 26 -0.27 -10.92 -15.30
C ARG A 26 0.02 -10.15 -14.02
N ILE A 27 0.81 -10.71 -13.10
CA ILE A 27 1.25 -10.03 -11.88
C ILE A 27 2.36 -9.05 -12.24
N GLU A 28 2.14 -7.77 -11.98
CA GLU A 28 3.10 -6.70 -12.30
C GLU A 28 3.84 -6.20 -11.05
N GLU A 29 3.26 -6.40 -9.87
CA GLU A 29 3.81 -5.95 -8.58
C GLU A 29 3.68 -7.05 -7.53
N VAL A 30 4.76 -7.27 -6.77
CA VAL A 30 4.79 -8.17 -5.62
C VAL A 30 5.20 -7.39 -4.39
N PHE A 31 4.36 -7.42 -3.36
CA PHE A 31 4.64 -6.83 -2.05
C PHE A 31 5.09 -7.93 -1.09
N VAL A 32 6.24 -7.72 -0.45
CA VAL A 32 6.76 -8.59 0.61
C VAL A 32 7.02 -7.78 1.87
N LEU A 33 7.15 -8.45 3.01
CA LEU A 33 7.70 -7.80 4.22
C LEU A 33 9.21 -7.54 4.06
N PRO A 34 9.77 -6.53 4.75
CA PRO A 34 11.17 -6.12 4.58
C PRO A 34 12.20 -7.26 4.72
N ASN A 35 11.95 -8.22 5.62
CA ASN A 35 12.82 -9.39 5.83
C ASN A 35 12.96 -10.30 4.61
N HIS A 36 12.00 -10.26 3.67
CA HIS A 36 12.00 -11.09 2.47
C HIS A 36 12.55 -10.37 1.22
N LEU A 37 12.88 -9.08 1.30
CA LEU A 37 13.27 -8.28 0.12
C LEU A 37 14.44 -8.86 -0.66
N THR A 38 15.57 -9.13 0.01
CA THR A 38 16.77 -9.69 -0.63
C THR A 38 16.45 -10.99 -1.35
N ARG A 39 15.66 -11.85 -0.70
CA ARG A 39 15.31 -13.16 -1.22
C ARG A 39 14.35 -13.05 -2.40
N ALA A 40 13.31 -12.23 -2.29
CA ALA A 40 12.37 -11.97 -3.36
C ALA A 40 13.09 -11.37 -4.58
N LYS A 41 14.05 -10.46 -4.38
CA LYS A 41 14.85 -9.89 -5.48
C LYS A 41 15.65 -10.94 -6.24
N GLN A 42 16.22 -11.92 -5.54
CA GLN A 42 16.93 -13.04 -6.16
C GLN A 42 15.98 -13.96 -6.95
N LEU A 43 14.83 -14.29 -6.37
CA LEU A 43 13.85 -15.19 -6.99
C LEU A 43 13.15 -14.56 -8.21
N LEU A 44 12.94 -13.25 -8.18
CA LEU A 44 12.37 -12.47 -9.28
C LEU A 44 13.42 -11.98 -10.28
N TYR A 45 14.67 -12.46 -10.18
CA TYR A 45 15.71 -12.06 -11.13
C TYR A 45 15.28 -12.38 -12.57
N ARG A 46 15.35 -11.37 -13.45
CA ARG A 46 14.90 -11.41 -14.86
C ARG A 46 13.38 -11.53 -15.09
N ARG A 47 12.56 -11.49 -14.04
CA ARG A 47 11.12 -11.27 -14.19
C ARG A 47 10.86 -9.77 -14.36
N GLU A 48 9.94 -9.39 -15.25
CA GLU A 48 9.43 -8.01 -15.35
C GLU A 48 8.36 -7.74 -14.26
N ILE A 49 8.71 -8.02 -13.00
CA ILE A 49 7.85 -7.79 -11.84
C ILE A 49 8.52 -6.76 -10.94
N LYS A 50 7.79 -5.69 -10.62
CA LYS A 50 8.24 -4.70 -9.64
C LYS A 50 8.19 -5.27 -8.23
N LEU A 51 9.33 -5.27 -7.55
CA LEU A 51 9.40 -5.66 -6.14
C LEU A 51 9.01 -4.48 -5.26
N ALA A 52 8.06 -4.70 -4.36
CA ALA A 52 7.56 -3.71 -3.43
C ALA A 52 7.70 -4.19 -1.97
N SER A 53 7.80 -3.24 -1.04
CA SER A 53 7.77 -3.51 0.40
C SER A 53 6.75 -2.64 1.10
N LEU A 54 6.30 -3.08 2.27
CA LEU A 54 5.54 -2.24 3.19
C LEU A 54 6.47 -1.64 4.25
N ILE A 55 6.15 -0.42 4.69
CA ILE A 55 6.95 0.34 5.64
C ILE A 55 6.07 0.74 6.83
N ASP A 56 6.58 0.51 8.04
CA ASP A 56 5.89 0.74 9.31
C ASP A 56 4.49 0.10 9.37
N TYR A 57 4.37 -1.00 8.67
CA TYR A 57 3.13 -1.72 8.45
C TYR A 57 2.86 -2.73 9.59
N PRO A 58 1.59 -2.92 10.01
CA PRO A 58 0.38 -2.28 9.48
C PRO A 58 0.03 -0.92 10.11
N LEU A 59 0.65 -0.56 11.24
CA LEU A 59 0.08 0.42 12.16
C LEU A 59 0.37 1.89 11.82
N GLY A 60 1.51 2.20 11.18
CA GLY A 60 1.91 3.58 10.92
C GLY A 60 2.25 4.38 12.19
N CYS A 61 2.64 3.72 13.29
CA CYS A 61 2.89 4.35 14.60
C CYS A 61 4.39 4.48 14.95
N GLY A 62 5.28 4.22 14.00
CA GLY A 62 6.71 4.42 14.14
C GLY A 62 7.09 5.90 14.19
N THR A 63 8.24 6.20 14.79
CA THR A 63 8.80 7.55 14.71
C THR A 63 9.26 7.84 13.28
N THR A 64 9.22 9.10 12.85
CA THR A 64 9.69 9.50 11.52
C THR A 64 11.10 9.02 11.23
N GLY A 65 12.00 9.01 12.23
CA GLY A 65 13.36 8.48 12.09
C GLY A 65 13.41 6.97 11.82
N LYS A 66 12.59 6.17 12.50
CA LYS A 66 12.45 4.72 12.23
C LYS A 66 11.95 4.50 10.80
N ILE A 67 10.91 5.22 10.40
CA ILE A 67 10.28 5.10 9.08
C ILE A 67 11.27 5.49 7.98
N ALA A 68 12.00 6.59 8.14
CA ALA A 68 13.02 7.04 7.20
C ALA A 68 14.16 6.03 7.04
N PHE A 69 14.61 5.41 8.14
CA PHE A 69 15.60 4.34 8.10
C PHE A 69 15.07 3.12 7.33
N GLU A 70 13.85 2.68 7.62
CA GLU A 70 13.22 1.53 6.95
C GLU A 70 13.04 1.78 5.44
N VAL A 71 12.70 3.01 5.04
CA VAL A 71 12.63 3.44 3.63
C VAL A 71 13.98 3.30 2.94
N GLY A 72 15.04 3.88 3.52
CA GLY A 72 16.38 3.82 2.96
C GLY A 72 16.90 2.38 2.83
N GLU A 73 16.69 1.58 3.89
CA GLU A 73 17.11 0.18 3.91
C GLU A 73 16.34 -0.66 2.88
N SER A 74 15.02 -0.51 2.80
CA SER A 74 14.21 -1.29 1.85
C SER A 74 14.58 -1.01 0.40
N PHE A 75 14.88 0.25 0.07
CA PHE A 75 15.41 0.61 -1.25
C PHE A 75 16.80 0.03 -1.51
N ARG A 76 17.68 0.00 -0.51
CA ARG A 76 19.01 -0.64 -0.60
C ARG A 76 18.89 -2.15 -0.85
N LEU A 77 17.88 -2.80 -0.27
CA LEU A 77 17.59 -4.22 -0.45
C LEU A 77 16.88 -4.55 -1.79
N GLY A 78 16.60 -3.54 -2.61
CA GLY A 78 16.16 -3.73 -4.00
C GLY A 78 14.67 -3.53 -4.25
N ALA A 79 13.93 -2.96 -3.29
CA ALA A 79 12.56 -2.51 -3.52
C ALA A 79 12.53 -1.35 -4.54
N GLU A 80 11.49 -1.35 -5.38
CA GLU A 80 11.21 -0.34 -6.40
C GLU A 80 10.02 0.55 -5.98
N ILE A 81 9.09 -0.03 -5.23
CA ILE A 81 7.92 0.64 -4.66
C ILE A 81 7.91 0.42 -3.16
N LEU A 82 7.69 1.47 -2.37
CA LEU A 82 7.42 1.34 -0.94
C LEU A 82 6.02 1.83 -0.63
N GLN A 83 5.26 1.03 0.11
CA GLN A 83 3.94 1.40 0.59
C GLN A 83 4.00 1.66 2.10
N ILE A 84 3.84 2.92 2.48
CA ILE A 84 4.03 3.41 3.85
C ILE A 84 2.67 3.53 4.55
N SER A 85 2.52 2.91 5.73
CA SER A 85 1.31 3.06 6.54
C SER A 85 1.17 4.47 7.11
N LEU A 86 0.02 5.09 6.90
CA LEU A 86 -0.34 6.35 7.53
C LEU A 86 -0.74 6.16 9.00
N PRO A 87 -0.36 7.09 9.90
CA PRO A 87 -0.73 7.03 11.31
C PRO A 87 -2.24 7.17 11.51
N ILE A 88 -2.91 6.08 11.88
CA ILE A 88 -4.36 6.06 12.11
C ILE A 88 -4.76 7.01 13.25
N TYR A 89 -3.92 7.14 14.28
CA TYR A 89 -4.19 8.06 15.39
C TYR A 89 -4.27 9.52 14.92
N ALA A 90 -3.34 9.95 14.06
CA ALA A 90 -3.31 11.31 13.54
C ALA A 90 -4.56 11.62 12.69
N ILE A 91 -5.05 10.64 11.93
CA ILE A 91 -6.28 10.78 11.15
C ILE A 91 -7.50 10.94 12.08
N LYS A 92 -7.60 10.11 13.13
CA LYS A 92 -8.70 10.17 14.11
C LYS A 92 -8.71 11.47 14.91
N GLU A 93 -7.53 12.01 15.20
CA GLU A 93 -7.35 13.30 15.88
C GLU A 93 -7.42 14.50 14.92
N GLN A 94 -7.56 14.27 13.61
CA GLN A 94 -7.49 15.29 12.55
C GLN A 94 -6.19 16.12 12.58
N ASN A 95 -5.11 15.52 13.09
CA ASN A 95 -3.80 16.13 13.19
C ASN A 95 -2.98 15.84 11.92
N PHE A 96 -3.37 16.48 10.81
CA PHE A 96 -2.72 16.27 9.51
C PHE A 96 -1.30 16.83 9.43
N ASP A 97 -0.88 17.70 10.36
CA ASP A 97 0.50 18.20 10.44
C ASP A 97 1.49 17.07 10.72
N VAL A 98 1.10 16.06 11.52
CA VAL A 98 1.93 14.85 11.74
C VAL A 98 2.17 14.13 10.42
N ILE A 99 1.13 13.97 9.60
CA ILE A 99 1.23 13.29 8.31
C ILE A 99 2.03 14.13 7.31
N LYS A 100 1.83 15.45 7.33
CA LYS A 100 2.57 16.39 6.49
C LYS A 100 4.06 16.32 6.79
N ASN A 101 4.45 16.41 8.06
CA ASN A 101 5.85 16.31 8.49
C ASN A 101 6.48 14.96 8.09
N LEU A 102 5.71 13.87 8.19
CA LEU A 102 6.13 12.55 7.71
C LEU A 102 6.41 12.59 6.19
N CYS A 103 5.46 13.10 5.40
CA CYS A 103 5.58 13.19 3.95
C CYS A 103 6.77 14.06 3.52
N GLU A 104 6.94 15.24 4.12
CA GLU A 104 8.06 16.15 3.85
C GLU A 104 9.42 15.51 4.15
N THR A 105 9.49 14.63 5.15
CA THR A 105 10.71 13.90 5.49
C THR A 105 10.99 12.77 4.48
N LEU A 106 9.96 12.07 4.03
CA LEU A 106 10.12 10.85 3.22
C LEU A 106 10.24 11.12 1.72
N PHE A 107 9.56 12.13 1.17
CA PHE A 107 9.60 12.40 -0.27
C PHE A 107 11.02 12.57 -0.84
N PRO A 108 11.94 13.29 -0.19
CA PRO A 108 13.33 13.38 -0.66
C PRO A 108 14.05 12.04 -0.75
N LEU A 109 13.67 11.05 0.08
CA LEU A 109 14.25 9.70 0.08
C LEU A 109 13.78 8.86 -1.12
N GLY A 110 12.65 9.24 -1.72
CA GLY A 110 12.03 8.58 -2.87
C GLY A 110 12.46 9.12 -4.23
N ALA A 111 13.50 9.95 -4.35
CA ALA A 111 13.78 10.75 -5.55
C ALA A 111 13.79 9.99 -6.90
N THR A 112 14.15 8.70 -6.93
CA THR A 112 14.15 7.87 -8.15
C THR A 112 13.25 6.63 -8.07
N ARG A 113 12.45 6.51 -7.01
CA ARG A 113 11.64 5.31 -6.70
C ARG A 113 10.26 5.71 -6.25
N GLU A 114 9.32 4.77 -6.27
CA GLU A 114 7.92 5.10 -6.01
C GLU A 114 7.61 4.99 -4.52
N LEU A 115 7.12 6.08 -3.92
CA LEU A 115 6.49 6.06 -2.60
C LEU A 115 4.98 6.08 -2.76
N ARG A 116 4.31 5.14 -2.11
CA ARG A 116 2.87 5.07 -1.97
C ARG A 116 2.52 5.12 -0.49
N PHE A 117 1.35 5.65 -0.17
CA PHE A 117 0.85 5.67 1.19
C PHE A 117 -0.36 4.74 1.30
N CYS A 118 -0.56 4.14 2.45
CA CYS A 118 -1.71 3.29 2.69
C CYS A 118 -2.35 3.56 4.04
N VAL A 119 -3.62 3.20 4.14
CA VAL A 119 -4.39 3.37 5.37
C VAL A 119 -5.28 2.15 5.61
N GLU A 120 -5.37 1.73 6.87
CA GLU A 120 -6.22 0.63 7.31
C GLU A 120 -7.65 1.13 7.51
N ASN A 121 -8.41 1.22 6.42
CA ASN A 121 -9.76 1.78 6.41
C ASN A 121 -10.72 1.03 7.35
N THR A 122 -10.47 -0.26 7.61
CA THR A 122 -11.29 -1.06 8.52
C THR A 122 -11.31 -0.51 9.96
N GLN A 123 -10.36 0.35 10.32
CA GLN A 123 -10.25 1.00 11.63
C GLN A 123 -10.77 2.44 11.68
N LEU A 124 -11.22 3.00 10.55
CA LEU A 124 -11.70 4.37 10.42
C LEU A 124 -13.23 4.42 10.38
N ARG A 125 -13.81 5.42 11.07
CA ARG A 125 -15.23 5.75 10.89
C ARG A 125 -15.39 6.52 9.59
N GLU A 126 -16.63 6.59 9.09
CA GLU A 126 -16.96 7.35 7.88
C GLU A 126 -16.46 8.80 7.92
N ILE A 127 -16.64 9.49 9.06
CA ILE A 127 -16.15 10.86 9.22
C ILE A 127 -14.63 10.96 9.12
N ASP A 128 -13.89 9.97 9.64
CA ASP A 128 -12.43 9.97 9.59
C ASP A 128 -11.95 9.76 8.14
N LYS A 129 -12.64 8.92 7.36
CA LYS A 129 -12.36 8.69 5.93
C LYS A 129 -12.61 9.96 5.10
N ILE A 130 -13.74 10.63 5.32
CA ILE A 130 -14.07 11.89 4.64
C ILE A 130 -13.01 12.96 4.95
N LYS A 131 -12.61 13.09 6.22
CA LYS A 131 -11.56 14.03 6.62
C LYS A 131 -10.22 13.70 5.99
N LEU A 132 -9.85 12.42 5.91
CA LEU A 132 -8.64 12.01 5.20
C LEU A 132 -8.71 12.37 3.71
N ALA A 133 -9.82 12.03 3.04
CA ALA A 133 -10.03 12.34 1.63
C ALA A 133 -9.88 13.85 1.37
N GLN A 134 -10.54 14.70 2.15
CA GLN A 134 -10.47 16.16 1.99
C GLN A 134 -9.06 16.76 2.15
N ASN A 135 -8.16 16.08 2.85
CA ASN A 135 -6.82 16.61 3.17
C ASN A 135 -5.70 15.96 2.35
N ILE A 136 -5.94 14.82 1.69
CA ILE A 136 -4.87 14.00 1.09
C ILE A 136 -4.08 14.73 -0.01
N SER A 137 -4.75 15.54 -0.83
CA SER A 137 -4.10 16.32 -1.90
C SER A 137 -3.15 17.37 -1.35
N SER A 138 -3.49 17.99 -0.21
CA SER A 138 -2.64 19.00 0.45
C SER A 138 -1.35 18.40 1.06
N LEU A 139 -1.32 17.07 1.25
CA LEU A 139 -0.16 16.32 1.73
C LEU A 139 0.79 15.91 0.59
N ASN A 140 0.50 16.30 -0.66
CA ASN A 140 1.24 15.91 -1.86
C ASN A 140 1.32 14.38 -2.07
N ILE A 141 0.36 13.63 -1.51
CA ILE A 141 0.24 12.19 -1.69
C ILE A 141 -0.49 11.92 -3.01
N ARG A 142 0.20 11.30 -3.98
CA ARG A 142 -0.37 10.94 -5.30
C ARG A 142 -0.87 9.51 -5.41
N HIS A 143 -0.42 8.63 -4.52
CA HIS A 143 -0.78 7.23 -4.51
C HIS A 143 -1.26 6.84 -3.12
N LEU A 144 -2.56 6.59 -3.00
CA LEU A 144 -3.18 6.14 -1.76
C LEU A 144 -3.77 4.74 -1.95
N THR A 145 -3.34 3.80 -1.12
CA THR A 145 -3.88 2.45 -1.05
C THR A 145 -4.82 2.31 0.14
N LEU A 146 -6.08 1.94 -0.12
CA LEU A 146 -7.06 1.65 0.91
C LEU A 146 -7.02 0.15 1.24
N HIS A 147 -6.76 -0.19 2.50
CA HIS A 147 -6.92 -1.56 2.99
C HIS A 147 -8.31 -1.74 3.55
N VAL A 148 -9.10 -2.60 2.91
CA VAL A 148 -10.50 -2.82 3.25
C VAL A 148 -10.79 -4.30 3.47
N LYS A 149 -11.93 -4.58 4.09
CA LYS A 149 -12.35 -5.95 4.35
C LYS A 149 -12.70 -6.71 3.07
N ASN A 150 -13.64 -6.22 2.29
CA ASN A 150 -14.17 -6.89 1.10
C ASN A 150 -14.46 -5.89 -0.04
N ILE A 151 -14.99 -6.40 -1.16
CA ILE A 151 -15.25 -5.62 -2.37
C ILE A 151 -16.37 -4.59 -2.16
N GLU A 152 -17.38 -4.89 -1.35
CA GLU A 152 -18.47 -3.97 -1.03
C GLU A 152 -17.95 -2.76 -0.26
N ASN A 153 -17.12 -3.00 0.77
CA ASN A 153 -16.46 -1.94 1.51
C ASN A 153 -15.52 -1.13 0.61
N ALA A 154 -14.81 -1.77 -0.32
CA ALA A 154 -13.99 -1.06 -1.32
C ALA A 154 -14.83 -0.12 -2.19
N LEU A 155 -15.95 -0.58 -2.76
CA LEU A 155 -16.79 0.25 -3.64
C LEU A 155 -17.29 1.50 -2.90
N HIS A 156 -17.73 1.32 -1.66
CA HIS A 156 -18.15 2.42 -0.80
C HIS A 156 -17.00 3.40 -0.53
N ASP A 157 -15.86 2.91 -0.05
CA ASP A 157 -14.73 3.76 0.30
C ASP A 157 -14.14 4.46 -0.96
N ILE A 158 -14.03 3.77 -2.09
CA ILE A 158 -13.61 4.37 -3.36
C ILE A 158 -14.50 5.58 -3.70
N SER A 159 -15.81 5.46 -3.53
CA SER A 159 -16.73 6.57 -3.84
C SER A 159 -16.47 7.80 -2.96
N VAL A 160 -16.20 7.59 -1.66
CA VAL A 160 -15.85 8.67 -0.73
C VAL A 160 -14.57 9.38 -1.16
N PHE A 161 -13.52 8.62 -1.46
CA PHE A 161 -12.23 9.21 -1.82
C PHE A 161 -12.24 9.82 -3.22
N GLN A 162 -12.95 9.26 -4.20
CA GLN A 162 -13.04 9.85 -5.54
C GLN A 162 -13.72 11.23 -5.55
N LEU A 163 -14.63 11.49 -4.59
CA LEU A 163 -15.29 12.79 -4.46
C LEU A 163 -14.36 13.86 -3.89
N ASP A 164 -13.57 13.53 -2.86
CA ASP A 164 -12.89 14.54 -2.04
C ASP A 164 -11.34 14.49 -2.11
N ALA A 165 -10.72 13.42 -2.61
CA ALA A 165 -9.25 13.25 -2.61
C ALA A 165 -8.50 14.17 -3.59
N GLY A 166 -9.20 14.69 -4.60
CA GLY A 166 -8.60 15.44 -5.71
C GLY A 166 -8.17 14.55 -6.88
N GLU A 167 -8.22 15.11 -8.09
CA GLU A 167 -8.06 14.36 -9.35
C GLU A 167 -6.64 13.78 -9.56
N GLU A 168 -5.63 14.37 -8.93
CA GLU A 168 -4.22 13.94 -9.00
C GLU A 168 -3.94 12.67 -8.17
N VAL A 169 -4.90 12.26 -7.32
CA VAL A 169 -4.71 11.13 -6.41
C VAL A 169 -5.16 9.83 -7.06
N THR A 170 -4.20 8.99 -7.39
CA THR A 170 -4.45 7.62 -7.85
C THR A 170 -4.74 6.73 -6.65
N LEU A 171 -5.98 6.23 -6.60
CA LEU A 171 -6.41 5.25 -5.63
C LEU A 171 -6.04 3.82 -6.02
N HIS A 172 -5.70 3.04 -5.02
CA HIS A 172 -5.48 1.60 -5.11
C HIS A 172 -6.22 0.91 -3.97
N VAL A 173 -6.53 -0.37 -4.11
CA VAL A 173 -7.28 -1.11 -3.07
C VAL A 173 -6.64 -2.44 -2.75
N ASN A 174 -6.56 -2.77 -1.47
CA ASN A 174 -6.24 -4.10 -0.98
C ASN A 174 -7.43 -4.67 -0.22
N VAL A 175 -7.91 -5.85 -0.63
CA VAL A 175 -9.05 -6.52 0.01
C VAL A 175 -8.57 -7.72 0.82
N GLN A 176 -8.98 -7.80 2.09
CA GLN A 176 -8.68 -8.95 2.97
C GLN A 176 -9.39 -10.22 2.50
N GLU A 177 -10.65 -10.10 2.12
CA GLU A 177 -11.51 -11.18 1.65
C GLU A 177 -11.79 -10.97 0.14
N LEU A 178 -11.08 -11.72 -0.70
CA LEU A 178 -11.23 -11.61 -2.15
C LEU A 178 -12.42 -12.44 -2.66
N ASN A 179 -13.42 -11.77 -3.24
CA ASN A 179 -14.45 -12.42 -4.05
C ASN A 179 -14.16 -12.21 -5.55
N LYS A 180 -13.71 -13.27 -6.23
CA LYS A 180 -13.33 -13.19 -7.65
C LYS A 180 -14.50 -12.82 -8.58
N GLU A 181 -15.73 -13.20 -8.24
CA GLU A 181 -16.92 -12.91 -9.06
C GLU A 181 -17.27 -11.42 -9.03
N LYS A 182 -16.93 -10.74 -7.93
CA LYS A 182 -17.19 -9.31 -7.74
C LYS A 182 -16.04 -8.40 -8.17
N LEU A 183 -14.87 -8.95 -8.52
CA LEU A 183 -13.74 -8.19 -9.06
C LEU A 183 -14.10 -7.26 -10.24
N PRO A 184 -14.93 -7.67 -11.23
CA PRO A 184 -15.35 -6.78 -12.31
C PRO A 184 -16.05 -5.51 -11.84
N LEU A 185 -16.71 -5.52 -10.67
CA LEU A 185 -17.35 -4.35 -10.10
C LEU A 185 -16.32 -3.30 -9.67
N LEU A 186 -15.20 -3.73 -9.06
CA LEU A 186 -14.11 -2.82 -8.71
C LEU A 186 -13.49 -2.18 -9.94
N TYR A 187 -13.21 -2.95 -10.99
CA TYR A 187 -12.60 -2.40 -12.19
C TYR A 187 -13.49 -1.35 -12.89
N LYS A 188 -14.82 -1.46 -12.78
CA LYS A 188 -15.76 -0.45 -13.30
C LYS A 188 -15.64 0.92 -12.62
N THR A 189 -15.10 1.00 -11.40
CA THR A 189 -14.86 2.28 -10.70
C THR A 189 -13.66 3.05 -11.25
N GLY A 190 -12.89 2.47 -12.18
CA GLY A 190 -11.65 3.05 -12.70
C GLY A 190 -10.40 2.67 -11.88
N ILE A 191 -10.54 1.98 -10.75
CA ILE A 191 -9.40 1.43 -10.00
C ILE A 191 -8.69 0.37 -10.84
N LYS A 192 -7.39 0.60 -11.09
CA LYS A 192 -6.56 -0.28 -11.94
C LYS A 192 -5.70 -1.26 -11.16
N ARG A 193 -5.49 -1.02 -9.87
CA ARG A 193 -4.61 -1.82 -8.99
C ARG A 193 -5.38 -2.36 -7.79
N VAL A 194 -5.62 -3.67 -7.81
CA VAL A 194 -6.28 -4.42 -6.74
C VAL A 194 -5.32 -5.48 -6.23
N GLY A 195 -5.07 -5.47 -4.93
CA GLY A 195 -4.33 -6.52 -4.23
C GLY A 195 -5.26 -7.34 -3.34
N ALA A 196 -4.90 -8.59 -3.12
CA ALA A 196 -5.54 -9.44 -2.12
C ALA A 196 -4.48 -9.90 -1.12
N PHE A 197 -4.82 -9.85 0.16
CA PHE A 197 -3.97 -10.40 1.20
C PHE A 197 -3.92 -11.92 1.08
N ILE A 198 -2.73 -12.49 1.22
CA ILE A 198 -2.61 -13.91 1.54
C ILE A 198 -2.40 -13.95 3.05
N LEU A 199 -3.46 -14.31 3.76
CA LEU A 199 -3.46 -14.57 5.20
C LEU A 199 -3.21 -16.05 5.45
#